data_AF-B4EAV4-F1
#
_entry.id   AF-B4EAV4-F1
#
_cell.length_a   1.000
_cell.length_b   1.000
_cell.length_c   1.000
_cell.angle_alpha   90.00
_cell.angle_beta   90.00
_cell.angle_gamma   90.00
#
_symmetry.space_group_name_H-M   'P 1'
#
loop_
_entity.id
_entity.type
_entity.pdbx_description
1 polymer ?
#
loop_
_entity_poly.entity_id
_entity_poly.type
_entity_poly.pdbx_seq_one_letter_code
_entity_poly.pdbx_strand_id
1 'polypeptide(L)'
;MPTHPLVFHSSPDRTIAWRDGSPVTVRAFVADVARVAAALPAGGHVFNVCRDRYRFAVSLCAALVAGKISLLPSTHTPEMVRQLASFAPDAFCLHDAPDCAIDLPRFAYPDAAPGEPAADAPFAVPQIDAARIMAYVFTSGSTGAPVPHRKTWGFLVGCVRAAAERLGLLDGRAATLIGTVPAQHMYGFESTVLLALIGGLAFSNRQPFYPSDIRDELDALPQPRVLVTSPIHLRALLSAGHALPRAALVLSATAPLSEKLAREAEAALDAPLVEIYGSTETGQIATRRTSQGAAWERFPDIRLDARDAPDGDDSGPTVWVSGGHVEAPVPMGDALELLGDGRFLLHGRKADLVNIAGKRTSLAYLNHQLNAIAEVVDGVFFMPDEAAPAHGDTALEPVTRLVALVVAPTLSAADLQRALRERIDPAFMPRPLVFVDALPRNETGKLPRDVLAALVAQHARATGATPTPPAGRDPARTPSSALAFTIAADHPALPGHFPGHPVVPGVVLLDHAIHMIGAAMNRPLHAWRLGSAKFLSPVAPGEPLDLAYDAAASGAIRFTVRTGSREVATGVLSAPPSVQDGAQP
;
A
#
# COMPACT_ATOMS: atom_id res chain seq x y z
N MET A 1 -9.21 1.52 41.44
CA MET A 1 -8.70 0.95 40.17
C MET A 1 -7.33 1.53 39.89
N PRO A 2 -6.41 0.82 39.19
CA PRO A 2 -5.11 1.40 38.84
C PRO A 2 -5.30 2.67 38.01
N THR A 3 -4.51 3.70 38.30
CA THR A 3 -4.51 4.95 37.56
C THR A 3 -3.13 5.22 37.00
N HIS A 4 -3.07 5.96 35.89
CA HIS A 4 -1.84 6.39 35.24
C HIS A 4 -1.89 7.88 34.96
N PRO A 5 -0.76 8.60 35.03
CA PRO A 5 -0.73 10.01 34.68
C PRO A 5 -1.03 10.20 33.19
N LEU A 6 -1.66 11.33 32.83
CA LEU A 6 -1.90 11.71 31.43
C LEU A 6 -0.61 11.85 30.61
N VAL A 7 0.46 12.33 31.26
CA VAL A 7 1.80 12.48 30.69
C VAL A 7 2.86 12.00 31.68
N PHE A 8 3.96 11.43 31.20
CA PHE A 8 4.98 10.75 31.99
C PHE A 8 6.30 11.52 32.10
N HIS A 9 6.33 12.77 31.64
CA HIS A 9 7.50 13.64 31.75
C HIS A 9 7.89 13.88 33.21
N SER A 10 9.19 13.93 33.47
CA SER A 10 9.74 14.08 34.83
C SER A 10 9.56 15.47 35.45
N SER A 11 9.23 16.49 34.66
CA SER A 11 9.04 17.87 35.13
C SER A 11 8.03 18.63 34.24
N PRO A 12 7.22 19.55 34.83
CA PRO A 12 6.32 20.44 34.10
C PRO A 12 7.01 21.36 33.08
N ASP A 13 8.29 21.63 33.26
CA ASP A 13 9.03 22.60 32.45
C ASP A 13 9.78 21.93 31.28
N ARG A 14 9.67 20.60 31.16
CA ARG A 14 10.18 19.85 30.00
C ARG A 14 9.36 20.19 28.77
N THR A 15 10.02 20.25 27.62
CA THR A 15 9.36 20.38 26.32
C THR A 15 8.62 19.08 25.99
N ILE A 16 7.34 19.20 25.68
CA ILE A 16 6.50 18.08 25.21
C ILE A 16 6.17 18.19 23.72
N ALA A 17 6.19 19.41 23.18
CA ALA A 17 5.98 19.62 21.75
C ALA A 17 6.83 20.77 21.21
N TRP A 18 7.11 20.72 19.92
CA TRP A 18 7.63 21.82 19.14
C TRP A 18 6.54 22.26 18.16
N ARG A 19 6.10 23.51 18.27
CA ARG A 19 5.11 24.13 17.38
C ARG A 19 5.81 25.10 16.47
N ASP A 20 6.01 24.71 15.21
CA ASP A 20 6.73 25.52 14.23
C ASP A 20 8.10 26.00 14.76
N GLY A 21 8.85 25.09 15.38
CA GLY A 21 10.15 25.35 16.00
C GLY A 21 10.11 26.01 17.39
N SER A 22 8.94 26.42 17.88
CA SER A 22 8.81 27.00 19.23
C SER A 22 8.50 25.91 20.27
N PRO A 23 9.19 25.87 21.42
CA PRO A 23 8.95 24.85 22.44
C PRO A 23 7.65 25.10 23.18
N VAL A 24 6.94 24.01 23.49
CA VAL A 24 5.80 23.99 24.40
C VAL A 24 6.12 23.10 25.58
N THR A 25 5.99 23.65 26.79
CA THR A 25 6.23 22.91 28.03
C THR A 25 5.07 21.99 28.36
N VAL A 26 5.33 20.96 29.17
CA VAL A 26 4.29 20.09 29.73
C VAL A 26 3.23 20.91 30.47
N ARG A 27 3.63 21.96 31.20
CA ARG A 27 2.73 22.90 31.87
C ARG A 27 1.75 23.55 30.90
N ALA A 28 2.26 24.12 29.81
CA ALA A 28 1.43 24.75 28.78
C ALA A 28 0.50 23.73 28.12
N PHE A 29 0.99 22.54 27.79
CA PHE A 29 0.18 21.47 27.21
C PHE A 29 -0.97 21.03 28.12
N VAL A 30 -0.71 20.81 29.42
CA VAL A 30 -1.77 20.43 30.38
C VAL A 30 -2.79 21.55 30.57
N ALA A 31 -2.34 22.81 30.56
CA ALA A 31 -3.24 23.97 30.58
C ALA A 31 -4.15 24.03 29.34
N ASP A 32 -3.58 23.79 28.15
CA ASP A 32 -4.34 23.68 26.91
C ASP A 32 -5.34 22.52 26.94
N VAL A 33 -4.95 21.35 27.48
CA VAL A 33 -5.84 20.20 27.68
C VAL A 33 -7.02 20.58 28.57
N ALA A 34 -6.77 21.22 29.72
CA ALA A 34 -7.83 21.63 30.64
C ALA A 34 -8.78 22.64 30.01
N ARG A 35 -8.23 23.61 29.28
CA ARG A 35 -9.00 24.66 28.58
C ARG A 35 -9.88 24.07 27.47
N VAL A 36 -9.33 23.20 26.63
CA VAL A 36 -10.10 22.53 25.58
C VAL A 36 -11.15 21.61 26.22
N ALA A 37 -10.80 20.84 27.25
CA ALA A 37 -11.73 19.94 27.95
C ALA A 37 -12.95 20.67 28.51
N ALA A 38 -12.75 21.85 29.11
CA ALA A 38 -13.81 22.69 29.63
C ALA A 38 -14.74 23.28 28.55
N ALA A 39 -14.23 23.42 27.32
CA ALA A 39 -14.97 23.98 26.19
C ALA A 39 -15.67 22.93 25.31
N LEU A 40 -15.37 21.63 25.49
CA LEU A 40 -15.95 20.58 24.66
C LEU A 40 -17.48 20.57 24.78
N PRO A 41 -18.22 20.46 23.67
CA PRO A 41 -19.68 20.44 23.67
C PRO A 41 -20.22 19.17 24.35
N ALA A 42 -21.54 19.15 24.59
CA ALA A 42 -22.23 17.95 25.05
C ALA A 42 -22.06 16.78 24.06
N GLY A 43 -22.14 15.54 24.57
CA GLY A 43 -21.89 14.31 23.82
C GLY A 43 -20.74 13.47 24.41
N GLY A 44 -20.79 12.17 24.20
CA GLY A 44 -19.82 11.20 24.69
C GLY A 44 -18.70 10.89 23.70
N HIS A 45 -18.84 11.25 22.42
CA HIS A 45 -17.93 10.85 21.36
C HIS A 45 -17.37 12.04 20.58
N VAL A 46 -16.06 11.99 20.28
CA VAL A 46 -15.34 13.06 19.58
C VAL A 46 -14.69 12.50 18.32
N PHE A 47 -15.12 12.95 17.15
CA PHE A 47 -14.38 12.71 15.92
C PHE A 47 -13.34 13.81 15.73
N ASN A 48 -12.11 13.54 16.15
CA ASN A 48 -11.00 14.50 16.12
C ASN A 48 -10.31 14.47 14.75
N VAL A 49 -10.52 15.52 13.95
CA VAL A 49 -9.95 15.68 12.60
C VAL A 49 -8.92 16.82 12.54
N CYS A 50 -8.35 17.23 13.66
CA CYS A 50 -7.29 18.24 13.68
C CYS A 50 -6.10 17.77 12.83
N ARG A 51 -5.66 18.62 11.90
CA ARG A 51 -4.50 18.37 11.02
C ARG A 51 -3.18 18.68 11.73
N ASP A 52 -3.16 19.69 12.59
CA ASP A 52 -2.01 19.99 13.44
C ASP A 52 -1.89 18.92 14.54
N ARG A 53 -0.72 18.27 14.63
CA ARG A 53 -0.52 17.14 15.56
C ARG A 53 -0.60 17.59 17.03
N TYR A 54 -0.21 18.82 17.34
CA TYR A 54 -0.33 19.37 18.70
C TYR A 54 -1.79 19.57 19.07
N ARG A 55 -2.58 20.20 18.20
CA ARG A 55 -4.04 20.35 18.39
C ARG A 55 -4.72 19.00 18.48
N PHE A 56 -4.33 18.03 17.66
CA PHE A 56 -4.82 16.66 17.74
C PHE A 56 -4.52 16.03 19.10
N ALA A 57 -3.28 16.12 19.60
CA ALA A 57 -2.85 15.56 20.88
C ALA A 57 -3.56 16.23 22.07
N VAL A 58 -3.66 17.57 22.09
CA VAL A 58 -4.41 18.31 23.12
C VAL A 58 -5.86 17.88 23.13
N SER A 59 -6.49 17.82 21.96
CA SER A 59 -7.88 17.44 21.77
C SER A 59 -8.19 16.03 22.25
N LEU A 60 -7.31 15.10 21.95
CA LEU A 60 -7.35 13.70 22.37
C LEU A 60 -7.29 13.58 23.90
N CYS A 61 -6.32 14.26 24.54
CA CYS A 61 -6.19 14.31 25.99
C CYS A 61 -7.36 15.04 26.66
N ALA A 62 -7.87 16.12 26.05
CA ALA A 62 -9.01 16.87 26.55
C ALA A 62 -10.29 16.03 26.53
N ALA A 63 -10.52 15.26 25.47
CA ALA A 63 -11.61 14.29 25.41
C ALA A 63 -11.48 13.27 26.54
N LEU A 64 -10.29 12.68 26.73
CA LEU A 64 -10.05 11.70 27.79
C LEU A 64 -10.32 12.26 29.20
N VAL A 65 -9.83 13.48 29.50
CA VAL A 65 -10.05 14.17 30.77
C VAL A 65 -11.52 14.54 30.99
N ALA A 66 -12.20 15.02 29.95
CA ALA A 66 -13.64 15.31 29.98
C ALA A 66 -14.51 14.04 29.97
N GLY A 67 -13.88 12.87 29.89
CA GLY A 67 -14.55 11.60 29.91
C GLY A 67 -15.26 11.20 28.61
N LYS A 68 -14.86 11.77 27.49
CA LYS A 68 -15.36 11.46 26.15
C LYS A 68 -14.41 10.50 25.43
N ILE A 69 -14.94 9.79 24.44
CA ILE A 69 -14.21 8.77 23.67
C ILE A 69 -13.88 9.32 22.29
N SER A 70 -12.61 9.23 21.88
CA SER A 70 -12.19 9.63 20.53
C SER A 70 -12.55 8.56 19.49
N LEU A 71 -13.09 8.98 18.35
CA LEU A 71 -13.35 8.12 17.19
C LEU A 71 -12.24 8.31 16.16
N LEU A 72 -11.52 7.23 15.83
CA LEU A 72 -10.36 7.25 14.93
C LEU A 72 -10.62 6.32 13.73
N PRO A 73 -11.37 6.77 12.72
CA PRO A 73 -11.59 6.00 11.50
C PRO A 73 -10.34 5.94 10.61
N SER A 74 -10.30 4.99 9.68
CA SER A 74 -9.22 4.85 8.70
C SER A 74 -9.32 5.82 7.53
N THR A 75 -10.50 6.42 7.28
CA THR A 75 -10.74 7.40 6.22
C THR A 75 -11.78 8.43 6.69
N HIS A 76 -11.86 9.58 6.02
CA HIS A 76 -12.83 10.63 6.34
C HIS A 76 -13.91 10.78 5.25
N THR A 77 -14.24 9.70 4.55
CA THR A 77 -15.24 9.73 3.47
C THR A 77 -16.63 10.03 4.03
N PRO A 78 -17.56 10.61 3.24
CA PRO A 78 -18.93 10.85 3.69
C PRO A 78 -19.65 9.59 4.18
N GLU A 79 -19.36 8.42 3.58
CA GLU A 79 -19.90 7.15 4.04
C GLU A 79 -19.36 6.75 5.42
N MET A 80 -18.06 6.88 5.64
CA MET A 80 -17.48 6.65 6.95
C MET A 80 -18.09 7.59 8.00
N VAL A 81 -18.30 8.86 7.67
CA VAL A 81 -18.95 9.83 8.58
C VAL A 81 -20.37 9.38 8.94
N ARG A 82 -21.18 8.91 7.98
CA ARG A 82 -22.50 8.34 8.26
C ARG A 82 -22.43 7.10 9.15
N GLN A 83 -21.44 6.23 8.92
CA GLN A 83 -21.23 5.03 9.74
C GLN A 83 -20.85 5.39 11.18
N LEU A 84 -20.01 6.41 11.36
CA LEU A 84 -19.68 6.95 12.70
C LEU A 84 -20.89 7.57 13.38
N ALA A 85 -21.72 8.34 12.67
CA ALA A 85 -22.95 8.91 13.20
C ALA A 85 -23.96 7.83 13.62
N SER A 86 -24.01 6.71 12.89
CA SER A 86 -24.83 5.54 13.25
C SER A 86 -24.29 4.84 14.50
N PHE A 87 -22.97 4.67 14.60
CA PHE A 87 -22.31 4.04 15.75
C PHE A 87 -22.40 4.90 17.03
N ALA A 88 -22.23 6.22 16.88
CA ALA A 88 -22.21 7.20 17.96
C ALA A 88 -23.08 8.42 17.58
N PRO A 89 -24.40 8.37 17.79
CA PRO A 89 -25.32 9.45 17.41
C PRO A 89 -25.08 10.79 18.13
N ASP A 90 -24.35 10.76 19.23
CA ASP A 90 -23.95 11.93 20.03
C ASP A 90 -22.54 12.43 19.68
N ALA A 91 -21.95 11.94 18.59
CA ALA A 91 -20.64 12.37 18.13
C ALA A 91 -20.66 13.79 17.55
N PHE A 92 -19.60 14.54 17.85
CA PHE A 92 -19.30 15.82 17.20
C PHE A 92 -17.91 15.79 16.57
N CYS A 93 -17.73 16.58 15.51
CA CYS A 93 -16.46 16.75 14.82
C CYS A 93 -15.66 17.91 15.43
N LEU A 94 -14.48 17.62 15.94
CA LEU A 94 -13.51 18.62 16.43
C LEU A 94 -12.44 18.84 15.37
N HIS A 95 -12.30 20.07 14.89
CA HIS A 95 -11.45 20.40 13.74
C HIS A 95 -10.66 21.69 13.94
N ASP A 96 -9.55 21.83 13.23
CA ASP A 96 -8.69 23.01 13.25
C ASP A 96 -8.58 23.72 11.90
N ALA A 97 -9.36 23.24 10.91
CA ALA A 97 -9.39 23.76 9.56
C ALA A 97 -10.71 24.50 9.28
N PRO A 98 -10.69 25.73 8.75
CA PRO A 98 -11.91 26.53 8.52
C PRO A 98 -12.80 25.95 7.41
N ASP A 99 -12.23 25.15 6.51
CA ASP A 99 -12.86 24.48 5.38
C ASP A 99 -13.41 23.08 5.72
N CYS A 100 -13.58 22.75 7.00
CA CYS A 100 -14.02 21.43 7.43
C CYS A 100 -15.43 21.07 6.88
N ALA A 101 -15.46 20.06 6.01
CA ALA A 101 -16.66 19.56 5.33
C ALA A 101 -17.29 18.31 5.98
N ILE A 102 -16.87 17.95 7.20
CA ILE A 102 -17.43 16.79 7.91
C ILE A 102 -18.87 17.06 8.33
N ASP A 103 -19.78 16.18 7.91
CA ASP A 103 -21.21 16.25 8.17
C ASP A 103 -21.56 15.68 9.56
N LEU A 104 -21.11 16.38 10.59
CA LEU A 104 -21.44 16.17 12.02
C LEU A 104 -21.60 17.55 12.67
N PRO A 105 -22.16 17.66 13.89
CA PRO A 105 -22.03 18.87 14.69
C PRO A 105 -20.54 19.26 14.79
N ARG A 106 -20.19 20.44 14.29
CA ARG A 106 -18.79 20.90 14.20
C ARG A 106 -18.44 21.77 15.39
N PHE A 107 -17.27 21.54 15.96
CA PHE A 107 -16.65 22.34 17.00
C PHE A 107 -15.23 22.70 16.54
N ALA A 108 -15.02 23.99 16.28
CA ALA A 108 -13.70 24.50 15.93
C ALA A 108 -12.79 24.46 17.17
N TYR A 109 -11.54 24.05 16.97
CA TYR A 109 -10.54 24.02 18.02
C TYR A 109 -10.42 25.43 18.65
N PRO A 110 -10.64 25.58 19.96
CA PRO A 110 -10.55 26.88 20.58
C PRO A 110 -9.06 27.22 20.72
N ASP A 111 -8.56 28.18 19.97
CA ASP A 111 -7.21 28.70 20.20
C ASP A 111 -7.16 29.52 21.49
N ALA A 112 -6.02 29.46 22.19
CA ALA A 112 -5.77 30.35 23.32
C ALA A 112 -5.43 31.76 22.82
N ALA A 113 -5.82 32.78 23.58
CA ALA A 113 -5.18 34.09 23.43
C ALA A 113 -3.70 33.97 23.81
N PRO A 114 -2.78 34.71 23.17
CA PRO A 114 -1.36 34.67 23.50
C PRO A 114 -1.12 34.98 24.98
N GLY A 115 -0.45 34.08 25.70
CA GLY A 115 -0.07 34.23 27.10
C GLY A 115 0.27 32.89 27.73
N GLU A 116 1.48 32.76 28.28
CA GLU A 116 1.84 31.57 29.07
C GLU A 116 1.05 31.56 30.40
N PRO A 117 0.63 30.38 30.88
CA PRO A 117 0.10 30.28 32.24
C PRO A 117 1.16 30.80 33.22
N ALA A 118 0.75 31.56 34.24
CA ALA A 118 1.67 32.03 35.28
C ALA A 118 2.45 30.85 35.90
N ALA A 119 3.77 31.00 36.01
CA ALA A 119 4.68 29.94 36.49
C ALA A 119 4.30 29.40 37.88
N ASP A 120 3.64 30.23 38.70
CA ASP A 120 3.27 29.95 40.09
C ASP A 120 1.89 29.28 40.25
N ALA A 121 1.17 29.01 39.16
CA ALA A 121 -0.10 28.29 39.24
C ALA A 121 0.11 26.83 39.68
N PRO A 122 -0.75 26.30 40.58
CA PRO A 122 -0.65 24.90 41.01
C PRO A 122 -0.77 23.97 39.79
N PHE A 123 0.26 23.15 39.59
CA PHE A 123 0.35 22.22 38.47
C PHE A 123 0.15 20.79 38.96
N ALA A 124 -0.83 20.10 38.39
CA ALA A 124 -1.05 18.68 38.62
C ALA A 124 -1.36 18.00 37.29
N VAL A 125 -0.64 16.92 37.00
CA VAL A 125 -0.95 16.05 35.86
C VAL A 125 -2.18 15.21 36.21
N PRO A 126 -3.26 15.26 35.40
CA PRO A 126 -4.44 14.43 35.62
C PRO A 126 -4.09 12.94 35.74
N GLN A 127 -4.64 12.26 36.74
CA GLN A 127 -4.57 10.81 36.87
C GLN A 127 -5.80 10.20 36.21
N ILE A 128 -5.57 9.29 35.26
CA ILE A 128 -6.62 8.67 34.46
C ILE A 128 -6.76 7.21 34.87
N ASP A 129 -8.00 6.77 35.10
CA ASP A 129 -8.31 5.36 35.34
C ASP A 129 -7.85 4.50 34.16
N ALA A 130 -7.10 3.43 34.43
CA ALA A 130 -6.62 2.50 33.42
C ALA A 130 -7.77 1.90 32.57
N ALA A 131 -8.96 1.73 33.15
CA ALA A 131 -10.13 1.23 32.45
C ALA A 131 -10.85 2.29 31.58
N ARG A 132 -10.45 3.57 31.65
CA ARG A 132 -11.03 4.64 30.84
C ARG A 132 -10.81 4.35 29.37
N ILE A 133 -11.88 4.30 28.58
CA ILE A 133 -11.78 4.18 27.13
C ILE A 133 -11.32 5.52 26.57
N MET A 134 -10.18 5.50 25.89
CA MET A 134 -9.61 6.68 25.24
C MET A 134 -10.11 6.81 23.81
N ALA A 135 -10.14 5.70 23.08
CA ALA A 135 -10.52 5.71 21.67
C ALA A 135 -11.21 4.42 21.21
N TYR A 136 -12.03 4.57 20.17
CA TYR A 136 -12.34 3.51 19.22
C TYR A 136 -11.55 3.73 17.94
N VAL A 137 -10.74 2.75 17.56
CA VAL A 137 -10.00 2.75 16.30
C VAL A 137 -10.70 1.82 15.33
N PHE A 138 -10.99 2.27 14.12
CA PHE A 138 -11.79 1.47 13.18
C PHE A 138 -10.92 0.79 12.12
N THR A 139 -11.17 -0.49 11.87
CA THR A 139 -10.62 -1.22 10.72
C THR A 139 -11.70 -1.53 9.71
N SER A 140 -11.33 -1.67 8.44
CA SER A 140 -12.23 -2.16 7.39
C SER A 140 -12.58 -3.62 7.66
N GLY A 141 -13.82 -3.90 8.06
CA GLY A 141 -14.32 -5.26 8.25
C GLY A 141 -14.42 -6.01 6.92
N SER A 142 -14.49 -7.34 6.97
CA SER A 142 -14.65 -8.21 5.79
C SER A 142 -15.93 -7.95 5.00
N THR A 143 -16.95 -7.38 5.65
CA THR A 143 -18.24 -7.00 5.07
C THR A 143 -18.26 -5.57 4.52
N GLY A 144 -17.14 -4.84 4.58
CA GLY A 144 -17.04 -3.42 4.24
C GLY A 144 -17.50 -2.47 5.36
N ALA A 145 -18.17 -2.96 6.39
CA ALA A 145 -18.54 -2.18 7.57
C ALA A 145 -17.31 -1.97 8.49
N PRO A 146 -17.07 -0.75 9.03
CA PRO A 146 -15.97 -0.51 9.95
C PRO A 146 -16.19 -1.25 11.28
N VAL A 147 -15.15 -1.94 11.75
CA VAL A 147 -15.16 -2.64 13.05
C VAL A 147 -14.49 -1.75 14.10
N PRO A 148 -15.18 -1.38 15.19
CA PRO A 148 -14.60 -0.57 16.26
C PRO A 148 -13.72 -1.42 17.19
N HIS A 149 -12.46 -1.01 17.35
CA HIS A 149 -11.52 -1.60 18.30
C HIS A 149 -11.37 -0.69 19.51
N ARG A 150 -11.83 -1.17 20.67
CA ARG A 150 -11.76 -0.44 21.94
C ARG A 150 -10.32 -0.31 22.42
N LYS A 151 -9.90 0.91 22.80
CA LYS A 151 -8.59 1.18 23.41
C LYS A 151 -8.75 1.88 24.76
N THR A 152 -8.40 1.14 25.82
CA THR A 152 -8.37 1.67 27.20
C THR A 152 -7.04 2.39 27.45
N TRP A 153 -7.02 3.32 28.42
CA TRP A 153 -5.80 4.01 28.78
C TRP A 153 -4.72 3.05 29.31
N GLY A 154 -5.11 2.06 30.12
CA GLY A 154 -4.22 1.01 30.62
C GLY A 154 -3.60 0.17 29.51
N PHE A 155 -4.40 -0.25 28.52
CA PHE A 155 -3.90 -0.94 27.33
C PHE A 155 -2.82 -0.12 26.61
N LEU A 156 -3.11 1.17 26.34
CA LEU A 156 -2.21 2.05 25.60
C LEU A 156 -0.92 2.35 26.40
N VAL A 157 -1.03 2.59 27.71
CA VAL A 157 0.12 2.77 28.61
C VAL A 157 1.00 1.54 28.62
N GLY A 158 0.42 0.34 28.80
CA GLY A 158 1.19 -0.91 28.78
C GLY A 158 1.89 -1.15 27.44
N CYS A 159 1.18 -0.93 26.33
CA CYS A 159 1.71 -1.11 24.98
C CYS A 159 2.88 -0.16 24.69
N VAL A 160 2.66 1.13 24.89
CA VAL A 160 3.64 2.16 24.54
C VAL A 160 4.84 2.17 25.47
N ARG A 161 4.67 1.87 26.77
CA ARG A 161 5.82 1.71 27.68
C ARG A 161 6.69 0.53 27.29
N ALA A 162 6.09 -0.62 26.94
CA ALA A 162 6.84 -1.79 26.47
C ALA A 162 7.62 -1.47 25.19
N ALA A 163 7.01 -0.75 24.24
CA ALA A 163 7.69 -0.28 23.04
C ALA A 163 8.84 0.69 23.38
N ALA A 164 8.60 1.69 24.22
CA ALA A 164 9.61 2.67 24.60
C ALA A 164 10.81 2.03 25.33
N GLU A 165 10.56 1.06 26.22
CA GLU A 165 11.61 0.28 26.88
C GLU A 165 12.43 -0.52 25.88
N ARG A 166 11.76 -1.24 24.98
CA ARG A 166 12.40 -2.04 23.93
C ARG A 166 13.26 -1.19 22.98
N LEU A 167 12.85 0.06 22.74
CA LEU A 167 13.57 1.02 21.90
C LEU A 167 14.66 1.79 22.66
N GLY A 168 14.82 1.58 23.97
CA GLY A 168 15.78 2.31 24.80
C GLY A 168 15.46 3.80 24.97
N LEU A 169 14.17 4.16 24.91
CA LEU A 169 13.69 5.54 24.98
C LEU A 169 13.28 5.98 26.41
N LEU A 170 13.35 5.09 27.39
CA LEU A 170 13.01 5.37 28.79
C LEU A 170 14.22 5.79 29.66
N ASP A 171 15.34 6.14 29.05
CA ASP A 171 16.57 6.53 29.76
C ASP A 171 16.59 7.99 30.27
N GLY A 172 15.49 8.71 30.09
CA GLY A 172 15.31 10.10 30.56
C GLY A 172 15.88 11.17 29.62
N ARG A 173 16.45 10.80 28.47
CA ARG A 173 16.87 11.79 27.46
C ARG A 173 15.66 12.50 26.85
N ALA A 174 15.81 13.80 26.60
CA ALA A 174 14.79 14.58 25.91
C ALA A 174 14.92 14.38 24.39
N ALA A 175 14.35 13.29 23.86
CA ALA A 175 14.30 13.07 22.42
C ALA A 175 13.08 13.76 21.79
N THR A 176 13.20 14.12 20.51
CA THR A 176 12.11 14.72 19.73
C THR A 176 11.64 13.78 18.63
N LEU A 177 10.35 13.43 18.65
CA LEU A 177 9.69 12.62 17.64
C LEU A 177 9.29 13.49 16.44
N ILE A 178 9.65 13.03 15.24
CA ILE A 178 9.30 13.67 13.96
C ILE A 178 8.54 12.62 13.15
N GLY A 179 7.23 12.82 12.97
CA GLY A 179 6.38 11.86 12.28
C GLY A 179 6.04 12.27 10.86
N THR A 180 6.30 11.42 9.87
CA THR A 180 5.76 11.59 8.50
C THR A 180 4.39 10.93 8.33
N VAL A 181 3.96 10.17 9.34
CA VAL A 181 2.70 9.41 9.35
C VAL A 181 1.57 10.16 10.07
N PRO A 182 0.30 10.00 9.64
CA PRO A 182 -0.84 10.62 10.31
C PRO A 182 -1.04 10.11 11.73
N ALA A 183 -1.29 11.04 12.67
CA ALA A 183 -1.53 10.72 14.08
C ALA A 183 -2.88 10.01 14.35
N GLN A 184 -3.79 10.07 13.38
CA GLN A 184 -5.13 9.46 13.43
C GLN A 184 -5.10 7.95 13.13
N HIS A 185 -4.00 7.43 12.55
CA HIS A 185 -3.82 6.01 12.29
C HIS A 185 -3.02 5.33 13.40
N MET A 186 -3.33 4.08 13.74
CA MET A 186 -2.77 3.38 14.92
C MET A 186 -1.23 3.50 15.04
N TYR A 187 -0.49 3.34 13.96
CA TYR A 187 0.97 3.46 13.99
C TYR A 187 1.44 4.88 14.38
N GLY A 188 0.90 5.91 13.72
CA GLY A 188 1.23 7.31 14.06
C GLY A 188 0.66 7.72 15.41
N PHE A 189 -0.53 7.25 15.75
CA PHE A 189 -1.17 7.44 17.05
C PHE A 189 -0.27 6.97 18.19
N GLU A 190 0.18 5.72 18.14
CA GLU A 190 1.08 5.16 19.15
C GLU A 190 2.48 5.77 19.10
N SER A 191 3.06 5.89 17.91
CA SER A 191 4.51 6.16 17.76
C SER A 191 4.87 7.64 17.67
N THR A 192 3.90 8.56 17.48
CA THR A 192 4.17 10.01 17.41
C THR A 192 3.50 10.79 18.54
N VAL A 193 2.28 10.40 18.95
CA VAL A 193 1.53 11.08 20.01
C VAL A 193 1.72 10.36 21.33
N LEU A 194 1.25 9.11 21.42
CA LEU A 194 1.27 8.39 22.70
C LEU A 194 2.70 8.13 23.20
N LEU A 195 3.64 7.84 22.29
CA LEU A 195 5.05 7.68 22.65
C LEU A 195 5.65 8.96 23.26
N ALA A 196 5.22 10.15 22.81
CA ALA A 196 5.63 11.39 23.46
C ALA A 196 5.03 11.53 24.85
N LEU A 197 3.71 11.32 24.98
CA LEU A 197 3.00 11.47 26.26
C LEU A 197 3.50 10.46 27.31
N ILE A 198 3.66 9.19 26.91
CA ILE A 198 3.93 8.06 27.80
C ILE A 198 5.43 7.76 27.94
N GLY A 199 6.21 8.01 26.89
CA GLY A 199 7.67 7.90 26.93
C GLY A 199 8.36 9.13 27.54
N GLY A 200 7.63 10.21 27.77
CA GLY A 200 8.20 11.46 28.32
C GLY A 200 9.07 12.20 27.30
N LEU A 201 8.74 12.10 26.02
CA LEU A 201 9.49 12.70 24.90
C LEU A 201 8.79 13.96 24.37
N ALA A 202 9.47 14.71 23.50
CA ALA A 202 8.87 15.81 22.74
C ALA A 202 8.40 15.32 21.36
N PHE A 203 7.46 16.02 20.72
CA PHE A 203 7.07 15.76 19.32
C PHE A 203 6.92 17.05 18.50
N SER A 204 7.19 16.99 17.19
CA SER A 204 6.85 18.09 16.27
C SER A 204 5.35 18.12 15.96
N ASN A 205 4.74 19.31 15.93
CA ASN A 205 3.36 19.49 15.48
C ASN A 205 3.16 19.19 13.98
N ARG A 206 4.23 19.29 13.19
CA ARG A 206 4.18 19.13 11.74
C ARG A 206 4.12 17.67 11.33
N GLN A 207 3.49 17.44 10.18
CA GLN A 207 3.52 16.18 9.45
C GLN A 207 4.23 16.41 8.10
N PRO A 208 5.57 16.48 8.09
CA PRO A 208 6.31 16.66 6.85
C PRO A 208 6.04 15.48 5.90
N PHE A 209 5.79 15.80 4.63
CA PHE A 209 5.37 14.82 3.62
C PHE A 209 6.42 14.68 2.51
N TYR A 210 6.91 15.79 1.95
CA TYR A 210 7.92 15.75 0.89
C TYR A 210 9.33 15.58 1.46
N PRO A 211 10.28 15.00 0.69
CA PRO A 211 11.66 14.81 1.13
C PRO A 211 12.34 16.07 1.68
N SER A 212 12.12 17.23 1.06
CA SER A 212 12.61 18.53 1.53
C SER A 212 12.05 18.88 2.90
N ASP A 213 10.73 18.72 3.09
CA ASP A 213 10.06 19.06 4.35
C ASP A 213 10.56 18.18 5.50
N ILE A 214 10.78 16.88 5.22
CA ILE A 214 11.30 15.93 6.20
C ILE A 214 12.72 16.33 6.62
N ARG A 215 13.56 16.70 5.64
CA ARG A 215 14.92 17.17 5.88
C ARG A 215 14.93 18.47 6.69
N ASP A 216 14.13 19.45 6.29
CA ASP A 216 14.08 20.76 6.94
C ASP A 216 13.56 20.64 8.37
N GLU A 217 12.58 19.78 8.63
CA GLU A 217 12.05 19.52 9.97
C GLU A 217 13.07 18.77 10.84
N LEU A 218 13.81 17.81 10.27
CA LEU A 218 14.93 17.18 10.97
C LEU A 218 15.94 18.25 11.37
N ASP A 219 16.40 19.11 10.45
CA ASP A 219 17.38 20.16 10.72
C ASP A 219 16.92 21.22 11.73
N ALA A 220 15.63 21.57 11.73
CA ALA A 220 15.09 22.62 12.59
C ALA A 220 15.01 22.22 14.07
N LEU A 221 15.00 20.92 14.40
CA LEU A 221 14.70 20.41 15.74
C LEU A 221 15.94 19.89 16.49
N PRO A 222 15.96 19.99 17.83
CA PRO A 222 17.11 19.58 18.61
C PRO A 222 17.29 18.06 18.66
N GLN A 223 18.55 17.64 18.70
CA GLN A 223 18.95 16.26 18.98
C GLN A 223 18.70 15.87 20.45
N PRO A 224 18.48 14.58 20.76
CA PRO A 224 18.34 13.45 19.83
C PRO A 224 16.98 13.42 19.10
N ARG A 225 16.99 13.15 17.78
CA ARG A 225 15.80 13.08 16.93
C ARG A 225 15.38 11.64 16.64
N VAL A 226 14.09 11.33 16.75
CA VAL A 226 13.53 10.04 16.35
C VAL A 226 12.62 10.25 15.14
N LEU A 227 13.01 9.72 13.99
CA LEU A 227 12.20 9.79 12.78
C LEU A 227 11.20 8.63 12.76
N VAL A 228 9.91 8.94 12.76
CA VAL A 228 8.81 7.96 12.69
C VAL A 228 8.21 8.01 11.30
N THR A 229 8.44 6.97 10.50
CA THR A 229 8.19 7.03 9.07
C THR A 229 7.74 5.69 8.49
N SER A 230 7.60 5.60 7.17
CA SER A 230 7.18 4.39 6.46
C SER A 230 8.14 4.07 5.31
N PRO A 231 8.18 2.82 4.82
CA PRO A 231 9.08 2.44 3.72
C PRO A 231 8.92 3.31 2.46
N ILE A 232 7.71 3.81 2.18
CA ILE A 232 7.47 4.70 1.04
C ILE A 232 8.16 6.06 1.22
N HIS A 233 8.05 6.67 2.39
CA HIS A 233 8.72 7.93 2.69
C HIS A 233 10.24 7.75 2.73
N LEU A 234 10.74 6.63 3.26
CA LEU A 234 12.17 6.32 3.23
C LEU A 234 12.71 6.22 1.80
N ARG A 235 11.99 5.55 0.89
CA ARG A 235 12.37 5.51 -0.53
C ARG A 235 12.41 6.90 -1.15
N ALA A 236 11.36 7.69 -0.96
CA ALA A 236 11.29 9.05 -1.49
C ALA A 236 12.43 9.93 -0.94
N LEU A 237 12.70 9.84 0.37
CA LEU A 237 13.73 10.62 1.04
C LEU A 237 15.14 10.28 0.51
N LEU A 238 15.46 9.00 0.34
CA LEU A 238 16.75 8.56 -0.19
C LEU A 238 16.90 8.85 -1.69
N SER A 239 15.81 8.73 -2.45
CA SER A 239 15.83 8.98 -3.90
C SER A 239 16.02 10.45 -4.24
N ALA A 240 15.68 11.36 -3.33
CA ALA A 240 15.92 12.80 -3.48
C ALA A 240 17.43 13.15 -3.51
N GLY A 241 18.30 12.27 -3.01
CA GLY A 241 19.76 12.42 -3.13
C GLY A 241 20.36 13.57 -2.31
N HIS A 242 19.59 14.16 -1.39
CA HIS A 242 20.07 15.23 -0.51
C HIS A 242 20.77 14.65 0.72
N ALA A 243 21.78 15.37 1.24
CA ALA A 243 22.37 15.04 2.53
C ALA A 243 21.32 15.16 3.64
N LEU A 244 21.15 14.09 4.41
CA LEU A 244 20.14 14.01 5.46
C LEU A 244 20.75 14.37 6.83
N PRO A 245 20.04 15.13 7.66
CA PRO A 245 20.46 15.40 9.02
C PRO A 245 20.41 14.12 9.85
N ARG A 246 21.39 13.94 10.73
CA ARG A 246 21.51 12.71 11.53
C ARG A 246 20.29 12.48 12.43
N ALA A 247 19.71 11.30 12.44
CA ALA A 247 18.76 10.91 13.48
C ALA A 247 19.50 10.21 14.64
N ALA A 248 18.81 9.98 15.75
CA ALA A 248 19.27 9.08 16.80
C ALA A 248 18.62 7.69 16.69
N LEU A 249 17.44 7.62 16.06
CA LEU A 249 16.68 6.40 15.82
C LEU A 249 15.69 6.62 14.67
N VAL A 250 15.47 5.61 13.85
CA VAL A 250 14.43 5.59 12.81
C VAL A 250 13.45 4.47 13.11
N LEU A 251 12.17 4.80 13.22
CA LEU A 251 11.08 3.84 13.35
C LEU A 251 10.37 3.70 12.01
N SER A 252 10.12 2.45 11.60
CA SER A 252 9.37 2.13 10.39
C SER A 252 8.27 1.11 10.66
N ALA A 253 7.13 1.24 10.00
CA ALA A 253 6.06 0.25 10.02
C ALA A 253 5.21 0.36 8.75
N THR A 254 3.99 -0.18 8.80
CA THR A 254 2.91 -0.09 7.78
C THR A 254 3.09 -0.88 6.49
N ALA A 255 4.31 -1.22 6.09
CA ALA A 255 4.58 -2.06 4.92
C ALA A 255 5.89 -2.84 5.12
N PRO A 256 6.12 -3.93 4.36
CA PRO A 256 7.41 -4.61 4.36
C PRO A 256 8.56 -3.67 3.97
N LEU A 257 9.64 -3.71 4.73
CA LEU A 257 10.90 -3.03 4.44
C LEU A 257 11.93 -4.03 3.88
N SER A 258 12.63 -3.67 2.80
CA SER A 258 13.74 -4.48 2.29
C SER A 258 15.02 -4.21 3.07
N GLU A 259 15.90 -5.21 3.19
CA GLU A 259 17.19 -5.06 3.87
C GLU A 259 18.06 -3.97 3.22
N LYS A 260 18.01 -3.87 1.88
CA LYS A 260 18.73 -2.84 1.12
C LYS A 260 18.28 -1.45 1.57
N LEU A 261 16.96 -1.19 1.55
CA LEU A 261 16.41 0.11 1.93
C LEU A 261 16.71 0.44 3.39
N ALA A 262 16.66 -0.56 4.28
CA ALA A 262 17.02 -0.37 5.68
C ALA A 262 18.49 0.06 5.83
N ARG A 263 19.43 -0.63 5.17
CA ARG A 263 20.86 -0.29 5.23
C ARG A 263 21.16 1.09 4.64
N GLU A 264 20.53 1.43 3.51
CA GLU A 264 20.66 2.76 2.89
C GLU A 264 20.13 3.85 3.81
N ALA A 265 18.98 3.64 4.46
CA ALA A 265 18.43 4.58 5.43
C ALA A 265 19.32 4.74 6.67
N GLU A 266 19.82 3.64 7.23
CA GLU A 266 20.73 3.69 8.38
C GLU A 266 22.02 4.46 8.06
N ALA A 267 22.59 4.25 6.87
CA ALA A 267 23.79 4.96 6.42
C ALA A 267 23.52 6.45 6.17
N ALA A 268 22.40 6.80 5.53
CA ALA A 268 22.09 8.19 5.20
C ALA A 268 21.69 9.04 6.42
N LEU A 269 21.00 8.45 7.39
CA LEU A 269 20.54 9.12 8.62
C LEU A 269 21.51 8.95 9.80
N ASP A 270 22.59 8.17 9.65
CA ASP A 270 23.56 7.84 10.71
C ASP A 270 22.86 7.34 12.00
N ALA A 271 21.89 6.45 11.83
CA ALA A 271 21.02 6.00 12.92
C ALA A 271 20.56 4.55 12.72
N PRO A 272 20.35 3.77 13.80
CA PRO A 272 19.71 2.47 13.68
C PRO A 272 18.27 2.63 13.20
N LEU A 273 17.81 1.71 12.35
CA LEU A 273 16.43 1.59 11.92
C LEU A 273 15.79 0.37 12.56
N VAL A 274 14.64 0.59 13.20
CA VAL A 274 13.83 -0.44 13.84
C VAL A 274 12.46 -0.51 13.18
N GLU A 275 12.09 -1.68 12.69
CA GLU A 275 10.71 -1.94 12.29
C GLU A 275 9.86 -2.31 13.51
N ILE A 276 8.62 -1.82 13.52
CA ILE A 276 7.59 -2.14 14.52
C ILE A 276 6.56 -3.09 13.91
N TYR A 277 6.22 -4.14 14.64
CA TYR A 277 5.16 -5.08 14.27
C TYR A 277 4.05 -5.11 15.30
N GLY A 278 2.82 -5.06 14.79
CA GLY A 278 1.59 -4.99 15.56
C GLY A 278 0.37 -4.86 14.67
N SER A 279 -0.81 -4.91 15.27
CA SER A 279 -2.08 -4.67 14.59
C SER A 279 -2.96 -3.70 15.39
N THR A 280 -4.09 -3.29 14.80
CA THR A 280 -5.06 -2.47 15.55
C THR A 280 -5.59 -3.22 16.76
N GLU A 281 -5.73 -4.54 16.68
CA GLU A 281 -6.21 -5.41 17.75
C GLU A 281 -5.18 -5.53 18.88
N THR A 282 -3.94 -5.89 18.53
CA THR A 282 -2.89 -6.23 19.52
C THR A 282 -2.12 -5.03 20.03
N GLY A 283 -2.06 -3.92 19.29
CA GLY A 283 -1.02 -2.92 19.51
C GLY A 283 0.35 -3.40 19.02
N GLN A 284 1.41 -2.71 19.39
CA GLN A 284 2.78 -3.11 19.06
C GLN A 284 3.22 -4.28 19.93
N ILE A 285 3.75 -5.33 19.33
CA ILE A 285 4.11 -6.55 20.05
C ILE A 285 5.53 -7.04 19.77
N ALA A 286 6.19 -6.52 18.73
CA ALA A 286 7.52 -6.94 18.37
C ALA A 286 8.28 -5.85 17.59
N THR A 287 9.60 -5.99 17.57
CA THR A 287 10.51 -5.14 16.81
C THR A 287 11.51 -5.99 16.03
N ARG A 288 12.09 -5.46 14.96
CA ARG A 288 13.32 -6.02 14.37
C ARG A 288 14.22 -4.93 13.83
N ARG A 289 15.50 -5.26 13.68
CA ARG A 289 16.43 -4.50 12.82
C ARG A 289 16.58 -5.21 11.49
N THR A 290 15.89 -4.72 10.46
CA THR A 290 15.86 -5.35 9.13
C THR A 290 17.26 -5.50 8.52
N SER A 291 18.17 -4.57 8.81
CA SER A 291 19.57 -4.65 8.37
C SER A 291 20.36 -5.79 9.04
N GLN A 292 19.85 -6.35 10.14
CA GLN A 292 20.46 -7.44 10.91
C GLN A 292 19.77 -8.79 10.72
N GLY A 293 18.68 -8.85 9.95
CA GLY A 293 18.00 -10.09 9.58
C GLY A 293 16.48 -10.01 9.62
N ALA A 294 15.84 -11.11 9.23
CA ALA A 294 14.39 -11.19 9.08
C ALA A 294 13.63 -11.43 10.40
N ALA A 295 14.31 -11.92 11.43
CA ALA A 295 13.70 -12.33 12.70
C ALA A 295 13.18 -11.15 13.51
N TRP A 296 11.92 -11.27 13.93
CA TRP A 296 11.27 -10.37 14.86
C TRP A 296 11.53 -10.81 16.29
N GLU A 297 11.75 -9.86 17.18
CA GLU A 297 11.85 -10.06 18.62
C GLU A 297 10.61 -9.48 19.29
N ARG A 298 9.84 -10.36 19.95
CA ARG A 298 8.65 -9.98 20.70
C ARG A 298 9.00 -9.14 21.93
N PHE A 299 8.06 -8.33 22.39
CA PHE A 299 8.20 -7.65 23.68
C PHE A 299 8.22 -8.68 24.82
N PRO A 300 8.95 -8.42 25.93
CA PRO A 300 9.23 -9.43 26.97
C PRO A 300 8.00 -10.18 27.50
N ASP A 301 6.89 -9.47 27.72
CA ASP A 301 5.66 -10.04 28.31
C ASP A 301 4.66 -10.59 27.29
N ILE A 302 4.93 -10.42 25.99
CA ILE A 302 4.08 -10.94 24.91
C ILE A 302 4.34 -12.43 24.73
N ARG A 303 3.29 -13.23 24.60
CA ARG A 303 3.32 -14.67 24.32
C ARG A 303 2.68 -14.95 22.97
N LEU A 304 3.26 -15.90 22.26
CA LEU A 304 2.79 -16.38 20.95
C LEU A 304 2.55 -17.88 21.05
N ASP A 305 1.30 -18.30 20.93
CA ASP A 305 0.90 -19.71 21.04
C ASP A 305 0.26 -20.16 19.72
N ALA A 306 0.86 -21.14 19.05
CA ALA A 306 0.24 -21.79 17.90
C ALA A 306 -0.86 -22.75 18.38
N ARG A 307 -2.06 -22.60 17.83
CA ARG A 307 -3.21 -23.48 18.08
C ARG A 307 -3.69 -24.09 16.78
N ASP A 308 -3.97 -25.39 16.79
CA ASP A 308 -4.50 -26.07 15.62
C ASP A 308 -5.87 -25.51 15.23
N ALA A 309 -6.14 -25.54 13.92
CA ALA A 309 -7.44 -25.16 13.41
C ALA A 309 -8.49 -26.22 13.84
N PRO A 310 -9.76 -25.83 14.01
CA PRO A 310 -10.84 -26.81 14.23
C PRO A 310 -10.87 -27.84 13.10
N ASP A 311 -11.29 -29.08 13.41
CA ASP A 311 -11.37 -30.18 12.43
C ASP A 311 -12.11 -29.74 11.16
N GLY A 312 -11.45 -29.91 10.00
CA GLY A 312 -12.00 -29.58 8.68
C GLY A 312 -11.49 -28.27 8.06
N ASP A 313 -10.67 -27.48 8.75
CA ASP A 313 -10.03 -26.28 8.21
C ASP A 313 -8.56 -26.54 7.80
N ASP A 314 -8.28 -26.50 6.49
CA ASP A 314 -6.92 -26.65 5.92
C ASP A 314 -6.09 -25.34 5.96
N SER A 315 -6.51 -24.34 6.74
CA SER A 315 -5.79 -23.07 6.91
C SER A 315 -4.50 -23.18 7.76
N GLY A 316 -4.28 -24.34 8.41
CA GLY A 316 -3.14 -24.60 9.28
C GLY A 316 -3.22 -23.89 10.64
N PRO A 317 -2.22 -24.08 11.52
CA PRO A 317 -2.28 -23.56 12.88
C PRO A 317 -2.37 -22.03 12.91
N THR A 318 -3.18 -21.49 13.82
CA THR A 318 -3.31 -20.04 14.07
C THR A 318 -2.49 -19.65 15.28
N VAL A 319 -1.64 -18.63 15.11
CA VAL A 319 -0.89 -18.06 16.22
C VAL A 319 -1.77 -17.07 16.97
N TRP A 320 -1.85 -17.26 18.28
CA TRP A 320 -2.57 -16.39 19.20
C TRP A 320 -1.58 -15.55 20.01
N VAL A 321 -1.87 -14.26 20.16
CA VAL A 321 -1.10 -13.33 20.98
C VAL A 321 -1.78 -13.16 22.32
N SER A 322 -1.02 -13.23 23.41
CA SER A 322 -1.51 -12.93 24.76
C SER A 322 -0.41 -12.33 25.64
N GLY A 323 -0.76 -11.86 26.84
CA GLY A 323 0.20 -11.34 27.81
C GLY A 323 0.57 -9.87 27.61
N GLY A 324 1.36 -9.33 28.54
CA GLY A 324 1.72 -7.90 28.55
C GLY A 324 0.48 -7.00 28.57
N HIS A 325 0.38 -6.14 27.56
CA HIS A 325 -0.74 -5.20 27.39
C HIS A 325 -1.96 -5.80 26.68
N VAL A 326 -1.85 -7.02 26.14
CA VAL A 326 -2.95 -7.66 25.41
C VAL A 326 -3.99 -8.18 26.40
N GLU A 327 -5.11 -7.46 26.53
CA GLU A 327 -6.16 -7.72 27.53
C GLU A 327 -6.82 -9.10 27.39
N ALA A 328 -6.99 -9.59 26.15
CA ALA A 328 -7.57 -10.88 25.85
C ALA A 328 -6.80 -11.54 24.68
N PRO A 329 -6.69 -12.88 24.64
CA PRO A 329 -5.99 -13.55 23.54
C PRO A 329 -6.55 -13.15 22.17
N VAL A 330 -5.68 -12.72 21.26
CA VAL A 330 -6.05 -12.27 19.91
C VAL A 330 -5.50 -13.25 18.87
N PRO A 331 -6.33 -13.79 17.96
CA PRO A 331 -5.85 -14.60 16.85
C PRO A 331 -5.17 -13.70 15.79
N MET A 332 -3.99 -14.09 15.34
CA MET A 332 -3.27 -13.35 14.30
C MET A 332 -3.79 -13.72 12.91
N GLY A 333 -4.01 -12.68 12.10
CA GLY A 333 -4.24 -12.82 10.66
C GLY A 333 -2.96 -13.06 9.86
N ASP A 334 -1.80 -13.14 10.51
CA ASP A 334 -0.49 -13.32 9.91
C ASP A 334 0.04 -14.74 10.17
N ALA A 335 0.73 -15.31 9.18
CA ALA A 335 1.45 -16.56 9.24
C ALA A 335 2.83 -16.32 9.83
N LEU A 336 3.07 -16.89 11.02
CA LEU A 336 4.30 -16.73 11.77
C LEU A 336 4.98 -18.09 11.97
N GLU A 337 6.29 -18.13 11.84
CA GLU A 337 7.12 -19.26 12.23
C GLU A 337 7.86 -18.92 13.53
N LEU A 338 7.61 -19.69 14.59
CA LEU A 338 8.22 -19.45 15.90
C LEU A 338 9.62 -20.08 15.95
N LEU A 339 10.65 -19.27 16.21
CA LEU A 339 12.06 -19.71 16.20
C LEU A 339 12.60 -20.09 17.59
N GLY A 340 11.80 -19.90 18.65
CA GLY A 340 12.27 -19.97 20.05
C GLY A 340 12.82 -18.64 20.56
N ASP A 341 13.08 -18.54 21.88
CA ASP A 341 13.64 -17.36 22.55
C ASP A 341 12.87 -16.04 22.35
N GLY A 342 11.56 -16.15 22.08
CA GLY A 342 10.72 -15.00 21.76
C GLY A 342 10.96 -14.39 20.38
N ARG A 343 11.62 -15.12 19.49
CA ARG A 343 11.79 -14.74 18.10
C ARG A 343 10.82 -15.45 17.17
N PHE A 344 10.47 -14.80 16.07
CA PHE A 344 9.66 -15.38 15.02
C PHE A 344 9.98 -14.80 13.64
N LEU A 345 9.67 -15.54 12.58
CA LEU A 345 9.64 -15.03 11.21
C LEU A 345 8.21 -14.67 10.83
N LEU A 346 8.05 -13.51 10.19
CA LEU A 346 6.79 -13.09 9.59
C LEU A 346 6.77 -13.54 8.13
N HIS A 347 5.93 -14.52 7.82
CA HIS A 347 5.76 -14.98 6.45
C HIS A 347 4.78 -14.10 5.69
N GLY A 348 3.81 -13.46 6.33
CA GLY A 348 2.82 -12.59 5.67
C GLY A 348 1.42 -12.82 6.19
N ARG A 349 0.39 -12.28 5.54
CA ARG A 349 -1.00 -12.54 5.94
C ARG A 349 -1.41 -13.96 5.58
N LYS A 350 -2.16 -14.63 6.45
CA LYS A 350 -2.81 -15.93 6.19
C LYS A 350 -3.76 -15.85 5.00
N ALA A 351 -4.53 -14.78 4.90
CA ALA A 351 -5.41 -14.52 3.75
C ALA A 351 -4.64 -14.28 2.44
N ASP A 352 -3.34 -13.96 2.53
CA ASP A 352 -2.45 -13.79 1.39
C ASP A 352 -1.56 -15.04 1.16
N LEU A 353 -1.83 -16.15 1.86
CA LEU A 353 -1.19 -17.43 1.55
C LEU A 353 -1.79 -17.95 0.25
N VAL A 354 -0.91 -18.25 -0.71
CA VAL A 354 -1.26 -18.84 -1.98
C VAL A 354 -0.81 -20.29 -2.00
N ASN A 355 -1.71 -21.18 -2.39
CA ASN A 355 -1.41 -22.57 -2.68
C ASN A 355 -1.45 -22.78 -4.19
N ILE A 356 -0.30 -23.03 -4.80
CA ILE A 356 -0.17 -23.26 -6.24
C ILE A 356 0.52 -24.60 -6.44
N ALA A 357 -0.16 -25.51 -7.16
CA ALA A 357 0.33 -26.86 -7.43
C ALA A 357 0.77 -27.64 -6.17
N GLY A 358 -0.01 -27.50 -5.08
CA GLY A 358 0.24 -28.18 -3.80
C GLY A 358 1.39 -27.58 -2.98
N LYS A 359 2.02 -26.50 -3.45
CA LYS A 359 3.04 -25.75 -2.70
C LYS A 359 2.41 -24.50 -2.10
N ARG A 360 2.70 -24.24 -0.84
CA ARG A 360 2.17 -23.07 -0.09
C ARG A 360 3.27 -22.03 0.12
N THR A 361 2.96 -20.77 -0.17
CA THR A 361 3.80 -19.61 0.17
C THR A 361 2.90 -18.41 0.44
N SER A 362 3.45 -17.27 0.85
CA SER A 362 2.70 -16.02 1.04
C SER A 362 3.05 -15.00 -0.03
N LEU A 363 2.09 -14.14 -0.39
CA LEU A 363 2.38 -12.98 -1.24
C LEU A 363 3.45 -12.07 -0.61
N ALA A 364 3.51 -11.95 0.72
CA ALA A 364 4.52 -11.13 1.39
C ALA A 364 5.95 -11.71 1.25
N TYR A 365 6.14 -13.04 1.33
CA TYR A 365 7.42 -13.68 1.07
C TYR A 365 7.85 -13.44 -0.38
N LEU A 366 6.93 -13.62 -1.33
CA LEU A 366 7.19 -13.38 -2.75
C LEU A 366 7.54 -11.90 -3.02
N ASN A 367 6.84 -10.96 -2.37
CA ASN A 367 7.15 -9.53 -2.40
C ASN A 367 8.56 -9.25 -1.87
N HIS A 368 8.93 -9.86 -0.74
CA HIS A 368 10.26 -9.72 -0.17
C HIS A 368 11.34 -10.21 -1.15
N GLN A 369 11.15 -11.38 -1.76
CA GLN A 369 12.11 -11.93 -2.72
C GLN A 369 12.24 -11.06 -3.98
N LEU A 370 11.13 -10.53 -4.50
CA LEU A 370 11.12 -9.61 -5.64
C LEU A 370 11.87 -8.31 -5.35
N ASN A 371 11.56 -7.67 -4.22
CA ASN A 371 12.16 -6.38 -3.84
C ASN A 371 13.61 -6.51 -3.34
N ALA A 372 14.12 -7.73 -3.17
CA ALA A 372 15.52 -8.01 -2.85
C ALA A 372 16.41 -8.17 -4.09
N ILE A 373 15.86 -8.12 -5.30
CA ILE A 373 16.61 -8.17 -6.56
C ILE A 373 17.22 -6.79 -6.84
N ALA A 374 18.50 -6.76 -7.20
CA ALA A 374 19.18 -5.52 -7.58
C ALA A 374 18.42 -4.83 -8.74
N GLU A 375 18.37 -3.50 -8.73
CA GLU A 375 17.65 -2.68 -9.74
C GLU A 375 16.11 -2.75 -9.71
N VAL A 376 15.51 -3.59 -8.85
CA VAL A 376 14.08 -3.46 -8.52
C VAL A 376 13.89 -2.32 -7.53
N VAL A 377 13.03 -1.36 -7.88
CA VAL A 377 12.73 -0.16 -7.09
C VAL A 377 11.53 -0.40 -6.16
N ASP A 378 10.47 -1.00 -6.68
CA ASP A 378 9.29 -1.43 -5.92
C ASP A 378 8.63 -2.59 -6.69
N GLY A 379 7.89 -3.43 -5.99
CA GLY A 379 7.29 -4.62 -6.58
C GLY A 379 6.26 -5.27 -5.68
N VAL A 380 5.23 -5.85 -6.29
CA VAL A 380 4.15 -6.55 -5.59
C VAL A 380 3.64 -7.74 -6.41
N PHE A 381 3.54 -8.88 -5.76
CA PHE A 381 2.78 -10.04 -6.18
C PHE A 381 1.33 -9.88 -5.79
N PHE A 382 0.46 -10.31 -6.69
CA PHE A 382 -0.98 -10.23 -6.56
C PHE A 382 -1.59 -11.54 -7.05
N MET A 383 -2.47 -12.12 -6.25
CA MET A 383 -3.33 -13.19 -6.70
C MET A 383 -4.70 -12.58 -7.05
N PRO A 384 -5.12 -12.61 -8.33
CA PRO A 384 -6.48 -12.21 -8.69
C PRO A 384 -7.52 -13.09 -8.00
N ASP A 385 -8.73 -12.60 -7.84
CA ASP A 385 -9.84 -13.43 -7.36
C ASP A 385 -10.20 -14.47 -8.44
N GLU A 386 -10.57 -15.68 -8.02
CA GLU A 386 -11.09 -16.68 -8.95
C GLU A 386 -12.37 -16.15 -9.61
N ALA A 387 -12.34 -16.02 -10.94
CA ALA A 387 -13.53 -15.64 -11.68
C ALA A 387 -14.55 -16.78 -11.58
N ALA A 388 -15.77 -16.49 -11.12
CA ALA A 388 -16.86 -17.45 -11.18
C ALA A 388 -16.99 -18.00 -12.61
N PRO A 389 -17.19 -19.31 -12.81
CA PRO A 389 -17.25 -19.89 -14.14
C PRO A 389 -18.34 -19.20 -14.95
N ALA A 390 -17.93 -18.51 -16.01
CA ALA A 390 -18.85 -18.04 -17.03
C ALA A 390 -19.56 -19.28 -17.59
N HIS A 391 -20.89 -19.20 -17.65
CA HIS A 391 -21.74 -20.34 -17.94
C HIS A 391 -21.33 -21.04 -19.26
N GLY A 392 -21.03 -22.34 -19.19
CA GLY A 392 -21.35 -23.26 -20.27
C GLY A 392 -20.23 -23.87 -21.12
N ASP A 393 -18.95 -23.80 -20.74
CA ASP A 393 -17.90 -24.55 -21.47
C ASP A 393 -17.01 -25.38 -20.51
N THR A 394 -17.39 -26.64 -20.32
CA THR A 394 -16.71 -27.61 -19.45
C THR A 394 -15.46 -28.20 -20.11
N ALA A 395 -14.45 -27.37 -20.41
CA ALA A 395 -13.17 -27.88 -20.93
C ALA A 395 -11.90 -27.30 -20.29
N LEU A 396 -11.90 -26.12 -19.68
CA LEU A 396 -10.75 -25.61 -18.92
C LEU A 396 -11.24 -24.67 -17.81
N GLU A 397 -11.07 -25.06 -16.55
CA GLU A 397 -11.20 -24.09 -15.44
C GLU A 397 -10.23 -22.93 -15.70
N PRO A 398 -10.66 -21.66 -15.62
CA PRO A 398 -9.75 -20.53 -15.73
C PRO A 398 -8.76 -20.61 -14.57
N VAL A 399 -7.55 -21.09 -14.83
CA VAL A 399 -6.47 -21.13 -13.84
C VAL A 399 -6.13 -19.68 -13.49
N THR A 400 -6.57 -19.24 -12.32
CA THR A 400 -6.15 -17.97 -11.73
C THR A 400 -4.65 -18.03 -11.50
N ARG A 401 -3.91 -17.17 -12.19
CA ARG A 401 -2.45 -17.16 -12.14
C ARG A 401 -1.95 -16.02 -11.27
N LEU A 402 -0.95 -16.34 -10.47
CA LEU A 402 -0.19 -15.39 -9.68
C LEU A 402 0.44 -14.33 -10.61
N VAL A 403 0.20 -13.05 -10.32
CA VAL A 403 0.70 -11.90 -11.09
C VAL A 403 1.75 -11.17 -10.27
N ALA A 404 2.72 -10.52 -10.92
CA ALA A 404 3.58 -9.53 -10.26
C ALA A 404 3.60 -8.22 -11.04
N LEU A 405 3.50 -7.09 -10.34
CA LEU A 405 3.75 -5.76 -10.88
C LEU A 405 5.08 -5.25 -10.32
N VAL A 406 5.91 -4.66 -11.17
CA VAL A 406 7.28 -4.27 -10.81
C VAL A 406 7.64 -2.91 -11.40
N VAL A 407 8.32 -2.09 -10.60
CA VAL A 407 9.00 -0.86 -11.01
C VAL A 407 10.49 -1.19 -11.06
N ALA A 408 11.02 -1.37 -12.27
CA ALA A 408 12.42 -1.70 -12.50
C ALA A 408 12.88 -1.12 -13.85
N PRO A 409 13.14 0.20 -13.93
CA PRO A 409 13.32 0.91 -15.20
C PRO A 409 14.55 0.46 -16.00
N THR A 410 15.55 -0.14 -15.33
CA THR A 410 16.81 -0.57 -15.97
C THR A 410 16.88 -2.07 -16.23
N LEU A 411 15.93 -2.87 -15.73
CA LEU A 411 15.93 -4.33 -15.87
C LEU A 411 15.07 -4.81 -17.04
N SER A 412 15.59 -5.79 -17.79
CA SER A 412 14.79 -6.54 -18.74
C SER A 412 13.88 -7.55 -18.03
N ALA A 413 12.74 -7.88 -18.64
CA ALA A 413 11.86 -8.93 -18.11
C ALA A 413 12.56 -10.30 -18.02
N ALA A 414 13.48 -10.59 -18.96
CA ALA A 414 14.22 -11.85 -18.98
C ALA A 414 15.22 -11.95 -17.80
N ASP A 415 15.91 -10.86 -17.49
CA ASP A 415 16.86 -10.80 -16.37
C ASP A 415 16.14 -10.86 -15.03
N LEU A 416 15.02 -10.14 -14.89
CA LEU A 416 14.22 -10.19 -13.68
C LEU A 416 13.63 -11.60 -13.44
N GLN A 417 13.14 -12.26 -14.49
CA GLN A 417 12.67 -13.64 -14.37
C GLN A 417 13.82 -14.60 -14.02
N ARG A 418 15.02 -14.41 -14.55
CA ARG A 418 16.21 -15.21 -14.20
C ARG A 418 16.56 -15.05 -12.72
N ALA A 419 16.63 -13.81 -12.24
CA ALA A 419 16.90 -13.50 -10.83
C ALA A 419 15.80 -14.03 -9.89
N LEU A 420 14.53 -13.98 -10.29
CA LEU A 420 13.43 -14.57 -9.52
C LEU A 420 13.54 -16.09 -9.43
N ARG A 421 13.88 -16.78 -10.53
CA ARG A 421 14.01 -18.25 -10.54
C ARG A 421 15.07 -18.78 -9.57
N GLU A 422 16.07 -17.97 -9.23
CA GLU A 422 17.10 -18.32 -8.23
C GLU A 422 16.61 -18.17 -6.78
N ARG A 423 15.48 -17.49 -6.56
CA ARG A 423 14.99 -17.06 -5.23
C ARG A 423 13.66 -17.68 -4.80
N ILE A 424 12.81 -18.06 -5.75
CA ILE A 424 11.49 -18.61 -5.48
C ILE A 424 11.26 -19.92 -6.22
N ASP A 425 10.38 -20.77 -5.67
CA ASP A 425 10.00 -22.02 -6.32
C ASP A 425 9.37 -21.76 -7.69
N PRO A 426 9.69 -22.56 -8.74
CA PRO A 426 9.11 -22.41 -10.07
C PRO A 426 7.58 -22.37 -10.10
N ALA A 427 6.89 -23.02 -9.14
CA ALA A 427 5.44 -22.98 -9.01
C ALA A 427 4.87 -21.57 -8.75
N PHE A 428 5.66 -20.68 -8.14
CA PHE A 428 5.26 -19.31 -7.80
C PHE A 428 5.81 -18.26 -8.77
N MET A 429 6.37 -18.68 -9.92
CA MET A 429 6.82 -17.73 -10.94
C MET A 429 5.62 -16.94 -11.49
N PRO A 430 5.66 -15.59 -11.47
CA PRO A 430 4.52 -14.76 -11.84
C PRO A 430 4.21 -14.85 -13.33
N ARG A 431 2.92 -14.91 -13.65
CA ARG A 431 2.35 -14.98 -15.00
C ARG A 431 1.03 -14.20 -15.05
N PRO A 432 1.02 -12.92 -15.46
CA PRO A 432 2.13 -12.16 -16.03
C PRO A 432 3.06 -11.49 -15.00
N LEU A 433 4.24 -11.07 -15.48
CA LEU A 433 5.14 -10.11 -14.84
C LEU A 433 4.99 -8.77 -15.57
N VAL A 434 4.45 -7.77 -14.90
CA VAL A 434 4.02 -6.49 -15.49
C VAL A 434 4.92 -5.36 -15.02
N PHE A 435 5.59 -4.69 -15.96
CA PHE A 435 6.36 -3.49 -15.66
C PHE A 435 5.42 -2.29 -15.61
N VAL A 436 5.54 -1.48 -14.55
CA VAL A 436 4.78 -0.24 -14.35
C VAL A 436 5.72 0.89 -13.97
N ASP A 437 5.34 2.13 -14.30
CA ASP A 437 6.14 3.31 -13.97
C ASP A 437 6.17 3.58 -12.46
N ALA A 438 5.04 3.34 -11.77
CA ALA A 438 4.91 3.46 -10.33
C ALA A 438 3.78 2.55 -9.79
N LEU A 439 3.90 2.16 -8.52
CA LEU A 439 2.83 1.46 -7.80
C LEU A 439 1.96 2.47 -7.02
N PRO A 440 0.61 2.44 -7.16
CA PRO A 440 -0.29 3.46 -6.62
C PRO A 440 -0.55 3.25 -5.11
N ARG A 441 0.47 3.52 -4.30
CA ARG A 441 0.37 3.49 -2.83
C ARG A 441 -0.41 4.71 -2.33
N ASN A 442 -1.26 4.52 -1.32
CA ASN A 442 -1.96 5.61 -0.64
C ASN A 442 -1.03 6.38 0.33
N GLU A 443 -1.55 7.41 1.00
CA GLU A 443 -0.82 8.25 1.97
C GLU A 443 -0.17 7.46 3.12
N THR A 444 -0.66 6.25 3.42
CA THR A 444 -0.10 5.35 4.45
C THR A 444 0.94 4.36 3.90
N GLY A 445 1.24 4.42 2.60
CA GLY A 445 2.14 3.50 1.89
C GLY A 445 1.51 2.16 1.49
N LYS A 446 0.21 1.97 1.73
CA LYS A 446 -0.52 0.73 1.40
C LYS A 446 -0.95 0.73 -0.06
N LEU A 447 -1.01 -0.47 -0.66
CA LEU A 447 -1.59 -0.69 -1.99
C LEU A 447 -3.03 -1.19 -1.83
N PRO A 448 -4.05 -0.38 -2.18
CA PRO A 448 -5.43 -0.84 -2.17
C PRO A 448 -5.64 -1.99 -3.16
N ARG A 449 -6.31 -3.06 -2.72
CA ARG A 449 -6.52 -4.29 -3.52
C ARG A 449 -7.32 -4.02 -4.80
N ASP A 450 -8.33 -3.17 -4.70
CA ASP A 450 -9.19 -2.72 -5.81
C ASP A 450 -8.39 -1.98 -6.89
N VAL A 451 -7.49 -1.09 -6.48
CA VAL A 451 -6.60 -0.37 -7.41
C VAL A 451 -5.64 -1.34 -8.11
N LEU A 452 -5.09 -2.30 -7.36
CA LEU A 452 -4.20 -3.33 -7.90
C LEU A 452 -4.94 -4.25 -8.89
N ALA A 453 -6.16 -4.67 -8.55
CA ALA A 453 -7.02 -5.46 -9.43
C ALA A 453 -7.35 -4.69 -10.72
N ALA A 454 -7.62 -3.38 -10.63
CA ALA A 454 -7.88 -2.53 -11.79
C ALA A 454 -6.66 -2.43 -12.73
N LEU A 455 -5.45 -2.28 -12.19
CA LEU A 455 -4.20 -2.27 -12.96
C LEU A 455 -3.97 -3.61 -13.68
N VAL A 456 -4.18 -4.73 -12.97
CA VAL A 456 -4.06 -6.07 -13.56
C VAL A 456 -5.11 -6.30 -14.64
N ALA A 457 -6.36 -5.87 -14.42
CA ALA A 457 -7.43 -5.96 -15.41
C ALA A 457 -7.17 -5.05 -16.63
N GLN A 458 -6.58 -3.87 -16.44
CA GLN A 458 -6.16 -3.01 -17.55
C GLN A 458 -5.06 -3.65 -18.38
N HIS A 459 -4.05 -4.24 -17.72
CA HIS A 459 -3.00 -4.99 -18.40
C HIS A 459 -3.58 -6.20 -19.16
N ALA A 460 -4.44 -6.99 -18.53
CA ALA A 460 -5.11 -8.13 -19.16
C ALA A 460 -5.93 -7.71 -20.40
N ARG A 461 -6.64 -6.58 -20.34
CA ARG A 461 -7.36 -5.99 -21.50
C ARG A 461 -6.41 -5.53 -22.60
N ALA A 462 -5.27 -4.92 -22.25
CA ALA A 462 -4.25 -4.51 -23.22
C ALA A 462 -3.54 -5.69 -23.89
N THR A 463 -3.36 -6.81 -23.16
CA THR A 463 -2.75 -8.04 -23.69
C THR A 463 -3.76 -9.00 -24.35
N GLY A 464 -5.06 -8.71 -24.26
CA GLY A 464 -6.15 -9.45 -24.91
C GLY A 464 -6.58 -10.74 -24.19
N ALA A 465 -6.57 -10.76 -22.86
CA ALA A 465 -7.00 -11.89 -22.03
C ALA A 465 -8.30 -11.57 -21.26
N THR A 466 -9.45 -11.59 -21.95
CA THR A 466 -10.79 -11.96 -21.42
C THR A 466 -11.78 -12.11 -22.59
N PRO A 467 -12.82 -12.96 -22.47
CA PRO A 467 -13.58 -13.51 -23.59
C PRO A 467 -14.54 -12.47 -24.19
N THR A 468 -14.63 -12.49 -25.52
CA THR A 468 -15.57 -11.70 -26.31
C THR A 468 -17.01 -11.99 -25.84
N PRO A 469 -17.85 -10.98 -25.54
CA PRO A 469 -19.27 -11.21 -25.35
C PRO A 469 -19.88 -11.77 -26.65
N PRO A 470 -20.94 -12.60 -26.58
CA PRO A 470 -21.54 -13.17 -27.78
C PRO A 470 -22.01 -12.03 -28.67
N ALA A 471 -21.56 -12.04 -29.93
CA ALA A 471 -21.93 -11.07 -30.92
C ALA A 471 -23.46 -11.05 -31.07
N GLY A 472 -24.10 -10.03 -30.49
CA GLY A 472 -25.40 -9.58 -30.93
C GLY A 472 -25.26 -9.21 -32.40
N ARG A 473 -26.01 -9.92 -33.26
CA ARG A 473 -26.20 -9.55 -34.66
C ARG A 473 -26.69 -8.11 -34.69
N ASP A 474 -25.90 -7.22 -35.26
CA ASP A 474 -26.35 -5.92 -35.72
C ASP A 474 -26.56 -6.02 -37.25
N PRO A 475 -27.80 -6.17 -37.74
CA PRO A 475 -28.09 -6.40 -39.14
C PRO A 475 -28.16 -5.05 -39.88
N ALA A 476 -27.06 -4.28 -39.90
CA ALA A 476 -26.98 -3.04 -40.69
C ALA A 476 -25.53 -2.56 -40.87
N ARG A 477 -24.64 -3.41 -41.38
CA ARG A 477 -23.40 -2.90 -41.97
C ARG A 477 -22.99 -3.72 -43.17
N THR A 478 -23.11 -3.10 -44.33
CA THR A 478 -22.70 -3.60 -45.65
C THR A 478 -21.29 -4.18 -45.57
N PRO A 479 -21.04 -5.41 -46.04
CA PRO A 479 -19.72 -6.02 -45.95
C PRO A 479 -18.71 -5.24 -46.79
N SER A 480 -17.63 -4.77 -46.14
CA SER A 480 -16.41 -4.38 -46.84
C SER A 480 -15.91 -5.59 -47.61
N SER A 481 -15.68 -5.43 -48.92
CA SER A 481 -15.31 -6.49 -49.85
C SER A 481 -14.13 -7.32 -49.31
N ALA A 482 -14.36 -8.61 -49.05
CA ALA A 482 -13.28 -9.53 -48.70
C ALA A 482 -12.32 -9.64 -49.89
N LEU A 483 -11.04 -9.40 -49.66
CA LEU A 483 -9.98 -9.51 -50.66
C LEU A 483 -9.38 -10.92 -50.59
N ALA A 484 -9.49 -11.69 -51.66
CA ALA A 484 -8.96 -13.05 -51.70
C ALA A 484 -7.52 -13.09 -52.23
N PHE A 485 -6.66 -13.92 -51.63
CA PHE A 485 -5.29 -14.14 -52.09
C PHE A 485 -4.77 -15.54 -51.74
N THR A 486 -3.71 -15.96 -52.43
CA THR A 486 -2.98 -17.21 -52.17
C THR A 486 -1.48 -16.93 -52.17
N ILE A 487 -0.71 -17.71 -51.40
CA ILE A 487 0.76 -17.67 -51.43
C ILE A 487 1.21 -18.95 -52.13
N ALA A 488 1.82 -18.80 -53.31
CA ALA A 488 2.17 -19.91 -54.19
C ALA A 488 3.17 -20.88 -53.54
N ALA A 489 3.06 -22.17 -53.88
CA ALA A 489 3.88 -23.22 -53.29
C ALA A 489 5.37 -23.13 -53.65
N ASP A 490 5.71 -22.38 -54.69
CA ASP A 490 7.06 -22.08 -55.15
C ASP A 490 7.60 -20.73 -54.61
N HIS A 491 6.89 -20.09 -53.67
CA HIS A 491 7.31 -18.80 -53.12
C HIS A 491 8.71 -18.91 -52.47
N PRO A 492 9.67 -18.02 -52.80
CA PRO A 492 11.08 -18.14 -52.43
C PRO A 492 11.35 -18.09 -50.92
N ALA A 493 10.38 -17.65 -50.11
CA ALA A 493 10.46 -17.65 -48.65
C ALA A 493 10.04 -18.98 -47.97
N LEU A 494 9.57 -19.98 -48.73
CA LEU A 494 9.15 -21.28 -48.22
C LEU A 494 10.29 -22.31 -48.01
N PRO A 495 11.32 -22.38 -48.88
CA PRO A 495 12.45 -23.29 -48.65
C PRO A 495 13.18 -22.99 -47.34
N GLY A 496 13.24 -23.98 -46.43
CA GLY A 496 13.92 -23.85 -45.12
C GLY A 496 13.00 -23.58 -43.92
N HIS A 497 11.71 -23.31 -44.15
CA HIS A 497 10.71 -23.06 -43.09
C HIS A 497 9.88 -24.35 -42.83
N PHE A 498 10.26 -25.11 -41.79
CA PHE A 498 9.74 -26.44 -41.40
C PHE A 498 9.97 -27.58 -42.42
N PRO A 499 11.08 -28.34 -42.30
CA PRO A 499 11.34 -29.52 -43.14
C PRO A 499 10.22 -30.58 -42.99
N GLY A 500 9.60 -30.97 -44.10
CA GLY A 500 8.55 -32.01 -44.15
C GLY A 500 7.09 -31.51 -44.05
N HIS A 501 6.87 -30.28 -43.58
CA HIS A 501 5.53 -29.67 -43.48
C HIS A 501 5.63 -28.16 -43.75
N PRO A 502 5.64 -27.71 -45.02
CA PRO A 502 5.84 -26.29 -45.32
C PRO A 502 4.66 -25.47 -44.80
N VAL A 503 4.97 -24.44 -44.01
CA VAL A 503 3.99 -23.47 -43.49
C VAL A 503 4.40 -22.09 -43.97
N VAL A 504 3.43 -21.31 -44.44
CA VAL A 504 3.65 -19.92 -44.85
C VAL A 504 4.21 -19.10 -43.67
N PRO A 505 5.38 -18.47 -43.82
CA PRO A 505 5.93 -17.59 -42.79
C PRO A 505 4.99 -16.42 -42.51
N GLY A 506 4.79 -16.11 -41.23
CA GLY A 506 3.87 -15.04 -40.82
C GLY A 506 4.21 -13.67 -41.41
N VAL A 507 5.48 -13.39 -41.67
CA VAL A 507 5.92 -12.14 -42.32
C VAL A 507 5.43 -12.03 -43.77
N VAL A 508 5.41 -13.12 -44.52
CA VAL A 508 4.89 -13.16 -45.91
C VAL A 508 3.38 -12.94 -45.92
N LEU A 509 2.68 -13.57 -44.96
CA LEU A 509 1.25 -13.39 -44.78
C LEU A 509 0.87 -11.93 -44.47
N LEU A 510 1.62 -11.29 -43.57
CA LEU A 510 1.41 -9.90 -43.20
C LEU A 510 1.74 -8.94 -44.35
N ASP A 511 2.83 -9.19 -45.08
CA ASP A 511 3.22 -8.37 -46.22
C ASP A 511 2.14 -8.34 -47.30
N HIS A 512 1.60 -9.50 -47.67
CA HIS A 512 0.46 -9.60 -48.58
C HIS A 512 -0.78 -8.88 -48.05
N ALA A 513 -1.11 -9.05 -46.77
CA ALA A 513 -2.27 -8.38 -46.18
C ALA A 513 -2.12 -6.85 -46.20
N ILE A 514 -0.95 -6.32 -45.82
CA ILE A 514 -0.66 -4.88 -45.82
C ILE A 514 -0.68 -4.33 -47.25
N HIS A 515 -0.10 -5.04 -48.20
CA HIS A 515 -0.10 -4.64 -49.61
C HIS A 515 -1.52 -4.54 -50.18
N MET A 516 -2.37 -5.55 -49.94
CA MET A 516 -3.74 -5.57 -50.45
C MET A 516 -4.65 -4.53 -49.80
N ILE A 517 -4.52 -4.29 -48.49
CA ILE A 517 -5.25 -3.20 -47.81
C ILE A 517 -4.81 -1.86 -48.39
N GLY A 518 -3.49 -1.67 -48.59
CA GLY A 518 -2.97 -0.44 -49.19
C GLY A 518 -3.50 -0.19 -50.60
N ALA A 519 -3.52 -1.23 -51.44
CA ALA A 519 -4.10 -1.16 -52.78
C ALA A 519 -5.61 -0.84 -52.73
N ALA A 520 -6.38 -1.51 -51.88
CA ALA A 520 -7.82 -1.30 -51.76
C ALA A 520 -8.19 0.09 -51.22
N MET A 521 -7.33 0.67 -50.36
CA MET A 521 -7.50 2.03 -49.84
C MET A 521 -6.85 3.11 -50.71
N ASN A 522 -6.21 2.72 -51.82
CA ASN A 522 -5.39 3.59 -52.68
C ASN A 522 -4.34 4.40 -51.87
N ARG A 523 -3.67 3.74 -50.92
CA ARG A 523 -2.68 4.35 -50.01
C ARG A 523 -1.49 3.42 -49.78
N PRO A 524 -0.24 3.92 -49.84
CA PRO A 524 0.91 3.12 -49.45
C PRO A 524 0.92 2.89 -47.92
N LEU A 525 0.83 1.64 -47.48
CA LEU A 525 0.85 1.27 -46.05
C LEU A 525 2.19 0.69 -45.58
N HIS A 526 3.22 0.64 -46.45
CA HIS A 526 4.54 0.09 -46.10
C HIS A 526 5.28 0.87 -44.99
N ALA A 527 4.94 2.15 -44.79
CA ALA A 527 5.51 2.99 -43.74
C ALA A 527 4.70 2.99 -42.42
N TRP A 528 3.61 2.21 -42.36
CA TRP A 528 2.74 2.14 -41.18
C TRP A 528 3.30 1.18 -40.15
N ARG A 529 3.08 1.49 -38.86
CA ARG A 529 3.52 0.62 -37.77
C ARG A 529 2.48 -0.49 -37.54
N LEU A 530 2.94 -1.73 -37.56
CA LEU A 530 2.15 -2.87 -37.11
C LEU A 530 2.12 -2.86 -35.57
N GLY A 531 1.04 -2.35 -34.99
CA GLY A 531 0.88 -2.23 -33.54
C GLY A 531 0.68 -3.59 -32.85
N SER A 532 0.03 -4.53 -33.54
CA SER A 532 0.01 -5.93 -33.14
C SER A 532 -0.30 -6.84 -34.34
N ALA A 533 0.19 -8.08 -34.28
CA ALA A 533 -0.27 -9.19 -35.12
C ALA A 533 -0.35 -10.47 -34.30
N LYS A 534 -1.41 -11.25 -34.48
CA LYS A 534 -1.60 -12.57 -33.88
C LYS A 534 -1.78 -13.58 -35.00
N PHE A 535 -1.01 -14.67 -34.96
CA PHE A 535 -1.16 -15.82 -35.86
C PHE A 535 -1.89 -16.92 -35.08
N LEU A 536 -3.14 -17.17 -35.45
CA LEU A 536 -4.05 -18.05 -34.73
C LEU A 536 -3.98 -19.49 -35.25
N SER A 537 -3.62 -19.68 -36.53
CA SER A 537 -3.46 -21.00 -37.11
C SER A 537 -2.51 -21.00 -38.32
N PRO A 538 -1.80 -22.12 -38.60
CA PRO A 538 -0.83 -22.18 -39.69
C PRO A 538 -1.51 -22.25 -41.06
N VAL A 539 -0.87 -21.72 -42.10
CA VAL A 539 -1.36 -21.76 -43.49
C VAL A 539 -0.44 -22.65 -44.33
N ALA A 540 -1.02 -23.56 -45.10
CA ALA A 540 -0.27 -24.33 -46.08
C ALA A 540 -0.04 -23.50 -47.37
N PRO A 541 1.09 -23.67 -48.06
CA PRO A 541 1.28 -23.03 -49.37
C PRO A 541 0.18 -23.43 -50.35
N GLY A 542 -0.33 -22.47 -51.12
CA GLY A 542 -1.45 -22.64 -52.04
C GLY A 542 -2.84 -22.63 -51.39
N GLU A 543 -2.94 -22.53 -50.06
CA GLU A 543 -4.22 -22.44 -49.36
C GLU A 543 -4.91 -21.07 -49.63
N PRO A 544 -6.19 -21.03 -50.02
CA PRO A 544 -6.91 -19.78 -50.29
C PRO A 544 -7.21 -19.00 -49.01
N LEU A 545 -6.94 -17.70 -49.05
CA LEU A 545 -7.09 -16.80 -47.92
C LEU A 545 -8.01 -15.62 -48.25
N ASP A 546 -8.87 -15.25 -47.32
CA ASP A 546 -9.76 -14.10 -47.36
C ASP A 546 -9.32 -13.04 -46.35
N LEU A 547 -9.14 -11.81 -46.81
CA LEU A 547 -8.76 -10.66 -46.00
C LEU A 547 -9.95 -9.71 -45.83
N ALA A 548 -10.30 -9.43 -44.59
CA ALA A 548 -11.25 -8.39 -44.21
C ALA A 548 -10.53 -7.31 -43.40
N TYR A 549 -10.90 -6.03 -43.59
CA TYR A 549 -10.35 -4.93 -42.82
C TYR A 549 -11.39 -3.85 -42.51
N ASP A 550 -11.14 -3.11 -41.43
CA ASP A 550 -11.94 -1.96 -40.98
C ASP A 550 -11.01 -0.82 -40.52
N ALA A 551 -11.30 0.39 -40.98
CA ALA A 551 -10.57 1.60 -40.59
C ALA A 551 -11.32 2.32 -39.47
N ALA A 552 -10.74 2.33 -38.27
CA ALA A 552 -11.29 3.04 -37.13
C ALA A 552 -11.18 4.56 -37.29
N ALA A 553 -12.06 5.30 -36.63
CA ALA A 553 -12.04 6.78 -36.61
C ALA A 553 -10.71 7.37 -36.10
N SER A 554 -9.93 6.60 -35.32
CA SER A 554 -8.60 6.96 -34.85
C SER A 554 -7.50 6.87 -35.92
N GLY A 555 -7.85 6.44 -37.14
CA GLY A 555 -6.91 6.19 -38.24
C GLY A 555 -6.24 4.83 -38.20
N ALA A 556 -6.48 4.01 -37.16
CA ALA A 556 -5.96 2.65 -37.09
C ALA A 556 -6.77 1.69 -37.99
N ILE A 557 -6.08 0.81 -38.72
CA ILE A 557 -6.71 -0.20 -39.58
C ILE A 557 -6.58 -1.56 -38.92
N ARG A 558 -7.71 -2.21 -38.65
CA ARG A 558 -7.74 -3.59 -38.15
C ARG A 558 -8.01 -4.52 -39.31
N PHE A 559 -7.30 -5.65 -39.38
CA PHE A 559 -7.52 -6.64 -40.41
C PHE A 559 -7.54 -8.06 -39.85
N THR A 560 -8.23 -8.94 -40.58
CA THR A 560 -8.35 -10.36 -40.29
C THR A 560 -8.17 -11.16 -41.57
N VAL A 561 -7.27 -12.15 -41.53
CA VAL A 561 -7.07 -13.14 -42.59
C VAL A 561 -7.74 -14.45 -42.17
N ARG A 562 -8.53 -15.06 -43.06
CA ARG A 562 -9.22 -16.33 -42.85
C ARG A 562 -8.95 -17.31 -43.99
N THR A 563 -9.13 -18.59 -43.72
CA THR A 563 -9.25 -19.66 -44.72
C THR A 563 -10.55 -20.40 -44.43
N GLY A 564 -11.56 -20.22 -45.28
CA GLY A 564 -12.93 -20.64 -44.98
C GLY A 564 -13.43 -20.03 -43.65
N SER A 565 -13.84 -20.88 -42.71
CA SER A 565 -14.30 -20.45 -41.37
C SER A 565 -13.17 -20.26 -40.35
N ARG A 566 -11.92 -20.59 -40.69
CA ARG A 566 -10.79 -20.58 -39.77
C ARG A 566 -10.07 -19.24 -39.82
N GLU A 567 -9.92 -18.59 -38.66
CA GLU A 567 -9.08 -17.41 -38.54
C GLU A 567 -7.60 -17.79 -38.53
N VAL A 568 -6.85 -17.14 -39.41
CA VAL A 568 -5.42 -17.39 -39.62
C VAL A 568 -4.61 -16.33 -38.90
N ALA A 569 -4.91 -15.06 -39.16
CA ALA A 569 -4.18 -13.96 -38.56
C ALA A 569 -5.08 -12.76 -38.33
N THR A 570 -4.76 -11.98 -37.30
CA THR A 570 -5.36 -10.66 -37.06
C THR A 570 -4.25 -9.65 -36.83
N GLY A 571 -4.47 -8.39 -37.20
CA GLY A 571 -3.49 -7.34 -36.97
C GLY A 571 -4.09 -5.95 -36.93
N VAL A 572 -3.30 -5.01 -36.40
CA VAL A 572 -3.65 -3.60 -36.32
C VAL A 572 -2.49 -2.77 -36.88
N LEU A 573 -2.78 -1.97 -37.90
CA LEU A 573 -1.86 -0.98 -38.48
C LEU A 573 -2.21 0.40 -37.96
N SER A 574 -1.19 1.17 -37.61
CA SER A 574 -1.32 2.57 -37.19
C SER A 574 -0.43 3.45 -38.05
N ALA A 575 -0.93 4.63 -38.40
CA ALA A 575 -0.14 5.63 -39.09
C ALA A 575 1.12 5.96 -38.26
N PRO A 576 2.27 6.21 -38.92
CA PRO A 576 3.42 6.75 -38.23
C PRO A 576 3.06 8.12 -37.63
N PRO A 577 3.61 8.49 -36.47
CA PRO A 577 3.37 9.81 -35.88
C PRO A 577 3.78 10.88 -36.89
N SER A 578 2.89 11.85 -37.15
CA SER A 578 3.21 12.98 -38.02
C SER A 578 4.34 13.78 -37.39
N VAL A 579 5.47 13.90 -38.09
CA VAL A 579 6.53 14.85 -37.74
C VAL A 579 5.89 16.23 -37.84
N GLN A 580 5.61 16.86 -36.71
CA GLN A 580 5.28 18.28 -36.68
C GLN A 580 6.56 19.03 -37.05
N ASP A 581 6.65 19.46 -38.30
CA ASP A 581 7.58 20.50 -38.70
C ASP A 581 7.23 21.77 -37.92
N GLY A 582 8.14 22.11 -37.00
CA GLY A 582 8.02 23.26 -36.11
C GLY A 582 9.33 23.56 -35.42
N ALA A 583 10.44 23.39 -36.14
CA ALA A 583 11.69 24.05 -35.81
C ALA A 583 11.73 25.39 -36.55
N GLN A 584 11.86 26.49 -35.80
CA GLN A 584 12.73 27.64 -36.08
C GLN A 584 12.37 28.83 -35.17
N PRO A 585 13.34 29.71 -34.89
CA PRO A 585 14.65 29.46 -34.28
C PRO A 585 14.71 29.95 -32.82
#